data_AF-A0A7S4D4D8-F1
#
_entry.id   AF-A0A7S4D4D8-F1
#
_cell.length_a   1.000
_cell.length_b   1.000
_cell.length_c   1.000
_cell.angle_alpha   90.00
_cell.angle_beta   90.00
_cell.angle_gamma   90.00
#
_symmetry.space_group_name_H-M   'P 1'
#
loop_
_entity.id
_entity.type
_entity.pdbx_description
1 polymer ?
#
loop_
_entity_poly.entity_id
_entity_poly.type
_entity_poly.pdbx_seq_one_letter_code
_entity_poly.pdbx_strand_id
1 'polypeptide(L)'
;MIARLKTECGYQFTSKLEGMFTDMRISKDTMQKYREENYFVGGVELDVNMLTTGYWPTATVIPCRLPNEIVVGCEAFESFYLSKHTGRKIQWQTHLGTADLKATFDKGRRYDLNVSTYQMTILTLFNQADTLSLEAIREARLIPEQDLRRHLLSLCTPKHRVLRKSSKGKGIQDGEEFTFNAAYTSKLRRVRVPLVSVREMAPKGGEGGAGGGPGG
;
A
#
# COMPACT_ATOMS: atom_id res chain seq x y z
N MET A 1 -2.05 19.31 -23.00
CA MET A 1 -0.70 19.45 -22.40
C MET A 1 0.33 18.57 -23.12
N ILE A 2 0.11 17.24 -23.25
CA ILE A 2 1.05 16.33 -23.94
C ILE A 2 1.26 16.70 -25.42
N ALA A 3 0.19 17.08 -26.14
CA ALA A 3 0.32 17.54 -27.53
C ALA A 3 1.26 18.76 -27.68
N ARG A 4 1.29 19.65 -26.68
CA ARG A 4 2.23 20.79 -26.68
C ARG A 4 3.67 20.31 -26.42
N LEU A 5 3.88 19.46 -25.42
CA LEU A 5 5.19 18.83 -25.17
C LEU A 5 5.72 18.03 -26.36
N LYS A 6 4.84 17.36 -27.12
CA LYS A 6 5.21 16.64 -28.34
C LYS A 6 5.65 17.58 -29.46
N THR A 7 5.00 18.74 -29.56
CA THR A 7 5.34 19.78 -30.53
C THR A 7 6.66 20.44 -30.19
N GLU A 8 6.89 20.77 -28.92
CA GLU A 8 8.07 21.50 -28.44
C GLU A 8 9.31 20.60 -28.25
N CYS A 9 9.13 19.35 -27.80
CA CYS A 9 10.22 18.45 -27.40
C CYS A 9 10.32 17.17 -28.24
N GLY A 10 9.42 16.99 -29.21
CA GLY A 10 9.41 15.87 -30.15
C GLY A 10 8.69 14.60 -29.65
N TYR A 11 8.50 13.67 -30.60
CA TYR A 11 7.76 12.42 -30.38
C TYR A 11 8.41 11.49 -29.34
N GLN A 12 9.73 11.33 -29.38
CA GLN A 12 10.46 10.42 -28.49
C GLN A 12 10.32 10.81 -27.01
N PHE A 13 10.16 12.10 -26.73
CA PHE A 13 9.99 12.61 -25.37
C PHE A 13 8.63 12.24 -24.76
N THR A 14 7.59 12.14 -25.58
CA THR A 14 6.20 11.92 -25.13
C THR A 14 5.73 10.47 -25.27
N SER A 15 6.43 9.64 -26.06
CA SER A 15 6.07 8.26 -26.36
C SER A 15 5.75 7.41 -25.11
N LYS A 16 6.58 7.48 -24.06
CA LYS A 16 6.32 6.74 -22.81
C LYS A 16 5.06 7.24 -22.09
N LEU A 17 4.87 8.56 -22.02
CA LEU A 17 3.69 9.17 -21.40
C LEU A 17 2.42 8.77 -22.15
N GLU A 18 2.43 8.83 -23.49
CA GLU A 18 1.31 8.38 -24.32
C GLU A 18 1.00 6.89 -24.10
N GLY A 19 2.04 6.07 -23.96
CA GLY A 19 1.93 4.67 -23.56
C GLY A 19 1.24 4.48 -22.21
N MET A 20 1.60 5.27 -21.19
CA MET A 20 0.96 5.23 -19.87
C MET A 20 -0.55 5.54 -19.94
N PHE A 21 -0.97 6.55 -20.72
CA PHE A 21 -2.40 6.84 -20.91
C PHE A 21 -3.13 5.71 -21.64
N THR A 22 -2.45 5.08 -22.60
CA THR A 22 -3.00 3.94 -23.34
C THR A 22 -3.21 2.75 -22.41
N ASP A 23 -2.23 2.43 -21.56
CA ASP A 23 -2.33 1.37 -20.54
C ASP A 23 -3.51 1.62 -19.60
N MET A 24 -3.72 2.87 -19.13
CA MET A 24 -4.86 3.19 -18.26
C MET A 24 -6.21 2.96 -18.93
N ARG A 25 -6.33 3.29 -20.22
CA ARG A 25 -7.57 3.05 -20.97
C ARG A 25 -7.81 1.55 -21.17
N ILE A 26 -6.79 0.81 -21.63
CA ILE A 26 -6.89 -0.63 -21.85
C ILE A 26 -7.20 -1.36 -20.54
N SER A 27 -6.62 -0.90 -19.42
CA SER A 27 -6.90 -1.45 -18.09
C SER A 27 -8.38 -1.37 -17.74
N LYS A 28 -9.01 -0.20 -17.94
CA LYS A 28 -10.45 -0.02 -17.67
C LYS A 28 -11.32 -0.93 -18.53
N ASP A 29 -11.06 -0.97 -19.84
CA ASP A 29 -11.83 -1.79 -20.78
C ASP A 29 -11.69 -3.29 -20.46
N THR A 30 -10.50 -3.72 -20.05
CA THR A 30 -10.23 -5.12 -19.69
C THR A 30 -10.88 -5.47 -18.36
N MET A 31 -10.82 -4.58 -17.37
CA MET A 31 -11.47 -4.79 -16.07
C MET A 31 -12.99 -4.80 -16.18
N GLN A 32 -13.57 -4.04 -17.11
CA GLN A 32 -15.01 -4.13 -17.39
C GLN A 32 -15.39 -5.54 -17.85
N LYS A 33 -14.68 -6.08 -18.83
CA LYS A 33 -14.88 -7.46 -19.32
C LYS A 33 -14.63 -8.50 -18.23
N TYR A 34 -13.60 -8.30 -17.41
CA TYR A 34 -13.32 -9.20 -16.28
C TYR A 34 -14.48 -9.23 -15.29
N ARG A 35 -15.05 -8.08 -14.93
CA ARG A 35 -16.16 -8.01 -13.97
C ARG A 35 -17.44 -8.65 -14.48
N GLU A 36 -17.68 -8.65 -15.79
CA GLU A 36 -18.81 -9.36 -16.42
C GLU A 36 -18.70 -10.88 -16.23
N GLU A 37 -17.47 -11.42 -16.22
CA GLU A 37 -17.19 -12.85 -16.04
C GLU A 37 -16.96 -13.22 -14.56
N ASN A 38 -16.40 -12.31 -13.74
CA ASN A 38 -15.82 -12.61 -12.43
C ASN A 38 -15.93 -11.44 -11.42
N TYR A 39 -17.14 -11.11 -10.96
CA TYR A 39 -17.37 -9.94 -10.10
C TYR A 39 -16.87 -10.07 -8.64
N PHE A 40 -16.66 -11.30 -8.12
CA PHE A 40 -16.33 -11.49 -6.69
C PHE A 40 -15.65 -12.84 -6.42
N VAL A 41 -14.38 -12.95 -6.81
CA VAL A 41 -13.61 -14.19 -6.68
C VAL A 41 -12.80 -14.16 -5.38
N GLY A 42 -12.78 -15.26 -4.62
CA GLY A 42 -12.06 -15.35 -3.36
C GLY A 42 -12.63 -14.47 -2.22
N GLY A 43 -13.85 -13.94 -2.38
CA GLY A 43 -14.46 -13.05 -1.40
C GLY A 43 -14.01 -11.59 -1.51
N VAL A 44 -13.37 -11.21 -2.62
CA VAL A 44 -12.78 -9.88 -2.82
C VAL A 44 -13.24 -9.30 -4.16
N GLU A 45 -13.55 -8.01 -4.15
CA GLU A 45 -13.72 -7.22 -5.38
C GLU A 45 -12.33 -6.70 -5.81
N LEU A 46 -11.86 -7.14 -6.98
CA LEU A 46 -10.55 -6.79 -7.51
C LEU A 46 -10.67 -5.71 -8.61
N ASP A 47 -9.78 -4.72 -8.57
CA ASP A 47 -9.61 -3.73 -9.63
C ASP A 47 -8.13 -3.62 -10.02
N VAL A 48 -7.81 -3.95 -11.27
CA VAL A 48 -6.42 -4.12 -11.73
C VAL A 48 -6.08 -3.10 -12.81
N ASN A 49 -4.95 -2.41 -12.61
CA ASN A 49 -4.31 -1.61 -13.66
C ASN A 49 -3.14 -2.40 -14.24
N MET A 50 -3.17 -2.64 -15.55
CA MET A 50 -2.14 -3.37 -16.30
C MET A 50 -1.19 -2.37 -16.93
N LEU A 51 0.07 -2.44 -16.54
CA LEU A 51 1.09 -1.45 -16.88
C LEU A 51 2.15 -2.10 -17.76
N THR A 52 2.43 -1.53 -18.92
CA THR A 52 3.46 -2.04 -19.84
C THR A 52 4.85 -1.68 -19.33
N THR A 53 5.69 -2.70 -19.12
CA THR A 53 7.09 -2.51 -18.73
C THR A 53 7.81 -1.65 -19.75
N GLY A 54 8.53 -0.62 -19.29
CA GLY A 54 9.26 0.34 -20.13
C GLY A 54 8.55 1.67 -20.36
N TYR A 55 7.23 1.75 -20.17
CA TYR A 55 6.48 3.02 -20.13
C TYR A 55 6.42 3.62 -18.74
N TRP A 56 6.33 2.77 -17.71
CA TRP A 56 6.18 3.20 -16.32
C TRP A 56 7.50 3.14 -15.55
N PRO A 57 7.78 4.11 -14.66
CA PRO A 57 8.88 4.02 -13.72
C PRO A 57 8.51 3.04 -12.61
N THR A 58 8.95 1.78 -12.74
CA THR A 58 8.72 0.75 -11.72
C THR A 58 10.03 0.26 -11.16
N ALA A 59 10.14 0.22 -9.82
CA ALA A 59 11.23 -0.45 -9.14
C ALA A 59 10.97 -1.95 -9.06
N THR A 60 12.02 -2.76 -9.13
CA THR A 60 11.92 -4.19 -8.80
C THR A 60 11.86 -4.32 -7.29
N VAL A 61 10.71 -4.72 -6.76
CA VAL A 61 10.48 -4.91 -5.32
C VAL A 61 10.25 -6.39 -5.06
N ILE A 62 10.74 -6.88 -3.91
CA ILE A 62 10.44 -8.23 -3.44
C ILE A 62 8.93 -8.35 -3.24
N PRO A 63 8.25 -9.35 -3.84
CA PRO A 63 6.82 -9.53 -3.65
C PRO A 63 6.48 -9.80 -2.17
N CYS A 64 5.50 -9.08 -1.64
CA CYS A 64 4.98 -9.39 -0.30
C CYS A 64 4.07 -10.62 -0.34
N ARG A 65 3.92 -11.32 0.78
CA ARG A 65 2.97 -12.42 0.94
C ARG A 65 1.57 -11.88 1.19
N LEU A 66 0.72 -11.99 0.17
CA LEU A 66 -0.68 -11.61 0.21
C LEU A 66 -1.52 -12.63 1.02
N PRO A 67 -2.65 -12.21 1.64
CA PRO A 67 -3.64 -13.13 2.17
C PRO A 67 -4.21 -14.05 1.08
N ASN A 68 -4.64 -15.25 1.45
CA ASN A 68 -5.07 -16.28 0.50
C ASN A 68 -6.23 -15.82 -0.38
N GLU A 69 -7.18 -15.08 0.19
CA GLU A 69 -8.34 -14.51 -0.51
C GLU A 69 -7.90 -13.61 -1.67
N ILE A 70 -6.84 -12.82 -1.47
CA ILE A 70 -6.28 -11.92 -2.48
C ILE A 70 -5.50 -12.72 -3.53
N VAL A 71 -4.76 -13.75 -3.12
CA VAL A 71 -4.02 -14.64 -4.04
C VAL A 71 -4.99 -15.29 -5.02
N VAL A 72 -6.10 -15.85 -4.53
CA VAL A 72 -7.14 -16.48 -5.37
C VAL A 72 -7.73 -15.46 -6.37
N GLY A 73 -7.96 -14.23 -5.93
CA GLY A 73 -8.41 -13.16 -6.84
C GLY A 73 -7.38 -12.80 -7.91
N CYS A 74 -6.10 -12.71 -7.54
CA CYS A 74 -5.00 -12.47 -8.47
C CYS A 74 -4.87 -13.59 -9.50
N GLU A 75 -4.89 -14.87 -9.07
CA GLU A 75 -4.78 -16.04 -9.96
C GLU A 75 -5.94 -16.12 -10.96
N ALA A 76 -7.17 -15.81 -10.51
CA ALA A 76 -8.33 -15.75 -11.39
C ALA A 76 -8.18 -14.66 -12.47
N PHE A 77 -7.69 -13.48 -12.09
CA PHE A 77 -7.41 -12.41 -13.05
C PHE A 77 -6.27 -12.78 -14.01
N GLU A 78 -5.19 -13.38 -13.52
CA GLU A 78 -4.08 -13.83 -14.37
C GLU A 78 -4.56 -14.84 -15.42
N SER A 79 -5.35 -15.83 -15.00
CA SER A 79 -5.92 -16.83 -15.89
C SER A 79 -6.79 -16.20 -16.98
N PHE A 80 -7.69 -15.28 -16.58
CA PHE A 80 -8.50 -14.51 -17.51
C PHE A 80 -7.64 -13.74 -18.52
N TYR A 81 -6.64 -13.00 -18.05
CA TYR A 81 -5.85 -12.13 -18.91
C TYR A 81 -4.94 -12.92 -19.86
N LEU A 82 -4.26 -13.94 -19.36
CA LEU A 82 -3.32 -14.75 -20.15
C LEU A 82 -4.03 -15.63 -21.18
N SER A 83 -5.29 -16.00 -20.95
CA SER A 83 -6.11 -16.70 -21.97
C SER A 83 -6.33 -15.86 -23.24
N LYS A 84 -6.36 -14.52 -23.10
CA LYS A 84 -6.58 -13.56 -24.19
C LYS A 84 -5.28 -12.94 -24.71
N HIS A 85 -4.18 -13.08 -23.97
CA HIS A 85 -2.89 -12.47 -24.27
C HIS A 85 -1.72 -13.46 -24.12
N THR A 86 -1.64 -14.39 -25.06
CA THR A 86 -0.59 -15.42 -25.11
C THR A 86 0.82 -14.82 -25.19
N GLY A 87 1.78 -15.40 -24.48
CA GLY A 87 3.18 -14.98 -24.50
C GLY A 87 3.53 -13.80 -23.58
N ARG A 88 2.56 -13.29 -22.79
CA ARG A 88 2.81 -12.29 -21.76
C ARG A 88 3.14 -12.94 -20.42
N LYS A 89 3.86 -12.21 -19.57
CA LYS A 89 4.10 -12.54 -18.16
C LYS A 89 3.60 -11.39 -17.29
N ILE A 90 2.88 -11.71 -16.22
CA ILE A 90 2.39 -10.73 -15.24
C ILE A 90 3.37 -10.67 -14.06
N GLN A 91 3.54 -9.46 -13.51
CA GLN A 91 4.21 -9.24 -12.24
C GLN A 91 3.38 -8.25 -11.41
N TRP A 92 2.92 -8.68 -10.24
CA TRP A 92 2.14 -7.82 -9.34
C TRP A 92 3.03 -6.81 -8.62
N GLN A 93 2.65 -5.53 -8.68
CA GLN A 93 3.32 -4.44 -7.99
C GLN A 93 2.55 -4.06 -6.73
N THR A 94 2.63 -4.90 -5.70
CA THR A 94 1.83 -4.77 -4.47
C THR A 94 2.05 -3.45 -3.73
N HIS A 95 3.24 -2.86 -3.83
CA HIS A 95 3.58 -1.57 -3.20
C HIS A 95 2.83 -0.37 -3.80
N LEU A 96 2.27 -0.50 -5.01
CA LEU A 96 1.49 0.56 -5.68
C LEU A 96 -0.01 0.44 -5.44
N GLY A 97 -0.46 -0.66 -4.82
CA GLY A 97 -1.88 -0.94 -4.63
C GLY A 97 -2.48 -0.33 -3.37
N THR A 98 -3.80 -0.31 -3.34
CA THR A 98 -4.63 0.09 -2.20
C THR A 98 -5.73 -0.95 -1.96
N ALA A 99 -6.33 -0.90 -0.78
CA ALA A 99 -7.45 -1.76 -0.41
C ALA A 99 -8.45 -1.00 0.45
N ASP A 100 -9.73 -1.35 0.30
CA ASP A 100 -10.80 -0.94 1.20
C ASP A 100 -11.15 -2.11 2.13
N LEU A 101 -11.04 -1.92 3.44
CA LEU A 101 -11.29 -2.94 4.45
C LEU A 101 -12.49 -2.57 5.32
N LYS A 102 -13.41 -3.52 5.52
CA LYS A 102 -14.47 -3.39 6.52
C LYS A 102 -13.93 -3.88 7.86
N ALA A 103 -13.49 -2.95 8.70
CA ALA A 103 -12.93 -3.25 10.00
C ALA A 103 -14.00 -3.17 11.10
N THR A 104 -14.08 -4.20 11.94
CA THR A 104 -14.97 -4.25 13.11
C THR A 104 -14.13 -4.10 14.38
N PHE A 105 -14.56 -3.20 15.26
CA PHE A 105 -13.94 -2.87 16.52
C PHE A 105 -14.93 -3.14 17.68
N ASP A 106 -14.48 -2.91 18.92
CA ASP A 106 -15.31 -3.15 20.11
C ASP A 106 -16.68 -2.50 20.01
N LYS A 107 -17.66 -3.15 20.67
CA LYS A 107 -19.07 -2.73 20.69
C LYS A 107 -19.70 -2.70 19.30
N GLY A 108 -19.20 -3.53 18.37
CA GLY A 108 -19.73 -3.65 17.01
C GLY A 108 -19.50 -2.41 16.14
N ARG A 109 -18.58 -1.52 16.51
CA ARG A 109 -18.25 -0.33 15.72
C ARG A 109 -17.60 -0.78 14.41
N ARG A 110 -18.09 -0.28 13.29
CA ARG A 110 -17.59 -0.63 11.94
C ARG A 110 -17.07 0.59 11.23
N TYR A 111 -15.90 0.48 10.59
CA TYR A 111 -15.31 1.50 9.74
C TYR A 111 -14.84 0.89 8.42
N ASP A 112 -14.91 1.69 7.36
CA ASP A 112 -14.35 1.34 6.07
C ASP A 112 -12.97 2.02 5.95
N LEU A 113 -11.91 1.23 6.07
CA LEU A 113 -10.53 1.70 6.04
C LEU A 113 -9.98 1.66 4.61
N ASN A 114 -9.62 2.81 4.07
CA ASN A 114 -8.86 2.89 2.83
C ASN A 114 -7.36 2.94 3.17
N VAL A 115 -6.63 1.90 2.79
CA VAL A 115 -5.25 1.64 3.18
C VAL A 115 -4.42 1.21 1.97
N SER A 116 -3.09 1.20 2.08
CA SER A 116 -2.25 0.56 1.06
C SER A 116 -2.34 -0.97 1.15
N THR A 117 -1.94 -1.68 0.08
CA THR A 117 -1.89 -3.15 0.08
C THR A 117 -1.04 -3.69 1.24
N TYR A 118 0.11 -3.07 1.52
CA TYR A 118 0.97 -3.47 2.64
C TYR A 118 0.29 -3.27 4.00
N GLN A 119 -0.42 -2.17 4.19
CA GLN A 119 -1.22 -2.00 5.41
C GLN A 119 -2.33 -3.06 5.52
N MET A 120 -2.97 -3.43 4.40
CA MET A 120 -3.96 -4.50 4.39
C MET A 120 -3.36 -5.86 4.78
N THR A 121 -2.22 -6.24 4.21
CA THR A 121 -1.58 -7.52 4.55
C THR A 121 -1.13 -7.56 6.00
N ILE A 122 -0.68 -6.43 6.56
CA ILE A 122 -0.36 -6.30 7.98
C ILE A 122 -1.62 -6.47 8.83
N LEU A 123 -2.68 -5.69 8.57
CA LEU A 123 -3.90 -5.67 9.38
C LEU A 123 -4.61 -7.03 9.42
N THR A 124 -4.59 -7.78 8.32
CA THR A 124 -5.21 -9.11 8.25
C THR A 124 -4.54 -10.15 9.15
N LEU A 125 -3.28 -9.97 9.55
CA LEU A 125 -2.64 -10.85 10.55
C LEU A 125 -3.34 -10.77 11.91
N PHE A 126 -3.91 -9.60 12.24
CA PHE A 126 -4.55 -9.37 13.53
C PHE A 126 -5.92 -10.05 13.67
N ASN A 127 -6.40 -10.72 12.61
CA ASN A 127 -7.56 -11.60 12.72
C ASN A 127 -7.22 -12.93 13.42
N GLN A 128 -5.93 -13.27 13.55
CA GLN A 128 -5.44 -14.53 14.15
C GLN A 128 -4.69 -14.31 15.46
N ALA A 129 -4.24 -13.08 15.75
CA ALA A 129 -3.50 -12.73 16.95
C ALA A 129 -3.74 -11.26 17.32
N ASP A 130 -3.96 -10.98 18.60
CA ASP A 130 -4.17 -9.60 19.06
C ASP A 130 -2.88 -8.78 19.09
N THR A 131 -1.73 -9.43 19.32
CA THR A 131 -0.41 -8.80 19.44
C THR A 131 0.62 -9.55 18.61
N LEU A 132 1.47 -8.81 17.88
CA LEU A 132 2.53 -9.35 17.02
C LEU A 132 3.78 -8.47 17.10
N SER A 133 4.96 -9.08 17.10
CA SER A 133 6.23 -8.35 17.01
C SER A 133 6.53 -7.88 15.59
N LEU A 134 7.41 -6.87 15.47
CA LEU A 134 7.92 -6.40 14.18
C LEU A 134 8.50 -7.54 13.34
N GLU A 135 9.28 -8.41 13.97
CA GLU A 135 9.95 -9.55 13.35
C GLU A 135 8.94 -10.57 12.81
N ALA A 136 7.92 -10.91 13.62
CA ALA A 136 6.87 -11.84 13.23
C ALA A 136 6.08 -11.32 12.00
N ILE A 137 5.74 -10.03 11.98
CA ILE A 137 5.05 -9.41 10.85
C ILE A 137 5.95 -9.42 9.60
N ARG A 138 7.24 -9.12 9.76
CA ARG A 138 8.22 -9.12 8.66
C ARG A 138 8.34 -10.50 8.03
N GLU A 139 8.47 -11.55 8.84
CA GLU A 139 8.58 -12.93 8.37
C GLU A 139 7.29 -13.44 7.72
N ALA A 140 6.14 -13.06 8.28
CA ALA A 140 4.84 -13.42 7.73
C ALA A 140 4.58 -12.77 6.37
N ARG A 141 4.99 -11.50 6.17
CA ARG A 141 4.60 -10.70 4.99
C ARG A 141 5.70 -10.42 3.98
N LEU A 142 6.97 -10.60 4.31
CA LEU A 142 8.12 -10.31 3.44
C LEU A 142 8.11 -8.89 2.85
N ILE A 143 7.60 -7.92 3.62
CA ILE A 143 7.65 -6.50 3.24
C ILE A 143 9.06 -5.97 3.51
N PRO A 144 9.68 -5.19 2.60
CA PRO A 144 10.97 -4.55 2.85
C PRO A 144 10.93 -3.72 4.14
N GLU A 145 11.98 -3.80 4.95
CA GLU A 145 11.95 -3.30 6.33
C GLU A 145 11.61 -1.81 6.43
N GLN A 146 12.20 -0.98 5.56
CA GLN A 146 11.92 0.45 5.53
C GLN A 146 10.44 0.74 5.23
N ASP A 147 9.85 -0.01 4.30
CA ASP A 147 8.42 0.09 4.01
C ASP A 147 7.59 -0.42 5.18
N LEU A 148 7.94 -1.58 5.75
CA LEU A 148 7.21 -2.18 6.86
C LEU A 148 7.07 -1.21 8.04
N ARG A 149 8.19 -0.61 8.48
CA ARG A 149 8.18 0.40 9.56
C ARG A 149 7.31 1.60 9.19
N ARG A 150 7.36 2.07 7.94
CA ARG A 150 6.59 3.26 7.51
C ARG A 150 5.09 2.97 7.52
N HIS A 151 4.72 1.80 7.05
CA HIS A 151 3.34 1.34 6.98
C HIS A 151 2.75 1.09 8.38
N LEU A 152 3.51 0.44 9.27
CA LEU A 152 3.13 0.25 10.68
C LEU A 152 2.99 1.57 11.42
N LEU A 153 3.93 2.50 11.24
CA LEU A 153 3.88 3.80 11.94
C LEU A 153 2.62 4.59 11.55
N SER A 154 2.23 4.51 10.27
CA SER A 154 1.01 5.14 9.76
C SER A 154 -0.26 4.64 10.47
N LEU A 155 -0.31 3.33 10.77
CA LEU A 155 -1.38 2.67 11.53
C LEU A 155 -1.34 2.94 13.05
N CYS A 156 -0.26 3.55 13.54
CA CYS A 156 -0.07 3.88 14.96
C CYS A 156 -0.24 5.38 15.26
N THR A 157 -0.38 6.22 14.23
CA THR A 157 -0.52 7.68 14.40
C THR A 157 -1.73 8.02 15.28
N PRO A 158 -1.69 9.11 16.08
CA PRO A 158 -2.81 9.47 16.96
C PRO A 158 -4.18 9.54 16.25
N LYS A 159 -4.19 9.97 14.98
CA LYS A 159 -5.41 10.08 14.16
C LYS A 159 -5.90 8.72 13.62
N HIS A 160 -4.99 7.81 13.31
CA HIS A 160 -5.28 6.53 12.65
C HIS A 160 -4.78 5.34 13.47
N ARG A 161 -4.84 5.43 14.81
CA ARG A 161 -4.32 4.45 15.76
C ARG A 161 -5.16 3.17 15.76
N VAL A 162 -5.16 2.45 14.64
CA VAL A 162 -5.77 1.13 14.48
C VAL A 162 -4.92 0.09 15.20
N LEU A 163 -3.61 0.30 15.24
CA LEU A 163 -2.66 -0.47 16.05
C LEU A 163 -2.08 0.41 17.17
N ARG A 164 -1.81 -0.20 18.31
CA ARG A 164 -1.00 0.36 19.39
C ARG A 164 0.37 -0.29 19.32
N LYS A 165 1.41 0.49 19.43
CA LYS A 165 2.76 -0.04 19.59
C LYS A 165 3.17 0.01 21.07
N SER A 166 4.09 -0.86 21.49
CA SER A 166 4.52 -0.97 22.88
C SER A 166 5.27 0.29 23.37
N SER A 167 5.97 0.99 22.48
CA SER A 167 6.72 2.21 22.79
C SER A 167 5.90 3.50 22.65
N LYS A 168 6.28 4.53 23.40
CA LYS A 168 5.64 5.87 23.34
C LYS A 168 6.32 6.84 22.35
N GLY A 169 7.42 6.42 21.70
CA GLY A 169 8.25 7.28 20.84
C GLY A 169 7.62 7.61 19.49
N LYS A 170 8.31 8.41 18.65
CA LYS A 170 7.86 8.69 17.27
C LYS A 170 8.27 7.62 16.25
N GLY A 171 9.34 6.86 16.51
CA GLY A 171 9.80 5.76 15.65
C GLY A 171 9.30 4.38 16.08
N ILE A 172 9.69 3.36 15.33
CA ILE A 172 9.51 1.94 15.67
C ILE A 172 10.89 1.38 15.96
N GLN A 173 11.07 0.77 17.13
CA GLN A 173 12.33 0.13 17.52
C GLN A 173 12.37 -1.33 17.08
N ASP A 174 13.53 -1.96 17.21
CA ASP A 174 13.65 -3.41 17.06
C ASP A 174 12.96 -4.11 18.24
N GLY A 175 12.34 -5.27 18.01
CA GLY A 175 11.51 -5.95 19.01
C GLY A 175 10.23 -5.21 19.39
N GLU A 176 9.84 -4.16 18.66
CA GLU A 176 8.58 -3.45 18.90
C GLU A 176 7.39 -4.40 18.68
N GLU A 177 6.45 -4.39 19.62
CA GLU A 177 5.21 -5.13 19.53
C GLU A 177 4.06 -4.22 19.15
N PHE A 178 3.14 -4.75 18.35
CA PHE A 178 1.95 -4.08 17.89
C PHE A 178 0.74 -4.86 18.36
N THR A 179 -0.23 -4.17 18.96
CA THR A 179 -1.49 -4.73 19.45
C THR A 179 -2.66 -4.07 18.73
N PHE A 180 -3.65 -4.86 18.32
CA PHE A 180 -4.90 -4.34 17.75
C PHE A 180 -5.61 -3.39 18.72
N ASN A 181 -5.97 -2.20 18.27
CA ASN A 181 -6.68 -1.22 19.09
C ASN A 181 -8.19 -1.40 18.99
N ALA A 182 -8.76 -2.35 19.74
CA ALA A 182 -10.19 -2.60 19.75
C ALA A 182 -11.03 -1.37 20.18
N ALA A 183 -10.45 -0.46 20.96
CA ALA A 183 -11.05 0.81 21.37
C ALA A 183 -10.92 1.96 20.34
N TYR A 184 -10.44 1.70 19.12
CA TYR A 184 -10.31 2.73 18.09
C TYR A 184 -11.65 3.39 17.75
N THR A 185 -11.60 4.71 17.55
CA THR A 185 -12.75 5.52 17.16
C THR A 185 -12.36 6.54 16.12
N SER A 186 -13.28 6.81 15.19
CA SER A 186 -13.18 7.89 14.20
C SER A 186 -14.49 8.64 14.12
N LYS A 187 -14.43 9.95 13.82
CA LYS A 187 -15.61 10.75 13.50
C LYS A 187 -16.19 10.39 12.12
N LEU A 188 -15.40 9.73 11.27
CA LEU A 188 -15.76 9.37 9.90
C LEU A 188 -15.96 7.86 9.80
N ARG A 189 -17.02 7.43 9.10
CA ARG A 189 -17.27 6.03 8.78
C ARG A 189 -16.23 5.47 7.81
N ARG A 190 -15.88 6.24 6.78
CA ARG A 190 -14.82 5.93 5.83
C ARG A 190 -13.54 6.68 6.24
N VAL A 191 -12.48 5.94 6.53
CA VAL A 191 -11.22 6.50 7.03
C VAL A 191 -10.10 6.15 6.06
N ARG A 192 -9.51 7.16 5.44
CA ARG A 192 -8.28 6.99 4.68
C ARG A 192 -7.07 7.09 5.59
N VAL A 193 -6.21 6.08 5.59
CA VAL A 193 -4.96 6.08 6.35
C VAL A 193 -3.81 6.37 5.38
N PRO A 194 -3.32 7.63 5.31
CA PRO A 194 -2.20 7.96 4.45
C PRO A 194 -0.90 7.40 5.04
N LEU A 195 0.11 7.24 4.17
CA LEU A 195 1.47 6.98 4.63
C LEU A 195 2.04 8.23 5.30
N VAL A 196 2.70 8.04 6.45
CA VAL A 196 3.49 9.10 7.08
C VAL A 196 4.60 9.56 6.14
N SER A 197 4.98 10.83 6.27
CA SER A 197 6.10 11.38 5.54
C SER A 197 7.42 10.80 6.05
N VAL A 198 8.43 10.72 5.18
CA VAL A 198 9.76 10.20 5.56
C VAL A 198 10.40 11.03 6.68
N ARG A 199 10.09 12.34 6.76
CA ARG A 199 10.56 13.22 7.85
C ARG A 199 9.97 12.86 9.22
N GLU A 200 8.75 12.35 9.26
CA GLU A 200 8.08 11.96 10.51
C GLU A 200 8.61 10.64 11.10
N MET A 201 9.37 9.87 10.32
CA MET A 201 10.00 8.61 10.74
C MET A 201 11.32 8.79 11.52
N ALA A 202 12.00 9.93 11.36
CA ALA A 202 13.28 10.16 12.02
C ALA A 202 13.06 10.48 13.51
N PRO A 203 13.83 9.89 14.44
CA PRO A 203 13.96 10.45 15.78
C PRO A 203 14.51 11.87 15.63
N LYS A 204 13.95 12.86 16.35
CA LYS A 204 14.55 14.20 16.40
C LYS A 204 15.96 14.06 16.96
N GLY A 205 16.98 14.12 16.10
CA GLY A 205 18.34 14.45 16.53
C GLY A 205 18.28 15.81 17.22
N GLY A 206 18.94 15.91 18.37
CA GLY A 206 18.96 17.13 19.16
C GLY A 206 19.38 18.32 18.30
N GLU A 207 18.61 19.40 18.34
CA GLU A 207 19.08 20.71 17.91
C GLU A 207 20.26 21.06 18.80
N GLY A 208 21.48 20.80 18.30
CA GLY A 208 22.71 21.26 18.89
C GLY A 208 22.68 22.78 18.91
N GLY A 209 22.54 23.36 20.10
CA GLY A 209 22.81 24.76 20.33
C GLY A 209 24.26 25.05 19.99
N ALA A 210 24.49 25.80 18.93
CA ALA A 210 25.76 26.43 18.62
C ALA A 210 25.47 27.86 18.15
N GLY A 211 25.61 28.80 19.08
CA GLY A 211 25.40 30.22 18.84
C GLY A 211 25.74 31.09 20.04
N GLY A 212 26.69 30.67 20.87
CA GLY A 212 27.33 31.54 21.87
C GLY A 212 28.64 32.05 21.27
N GLY A 213 28.61 33.26 20.69
CA GLY A 213 29.83 33.95 20.27
C GLY A 213 30.61 34.44 21.49
N PRO A 214 31.94 34.28 21.55
CA PRO A 214 32.73 34.96 22.57
C PRO A 214 32.95 36.41 22.14
N GLY A 215 32.61 37.34 23.05
CA GLY A 215 33.13 38.70 23.02
C GLY A 215 34.60 38.70 23.44
N GLY A 216 35.35 39.61 22.83
CA GLY A 216 36.77 39.85 23.04
C GLY A 216 37.31 40.72 21.91
#